data_AF-A0A7Y3URN0-F1
#
_entry.id   AF-A0A7Y3URN0-F1
#
_cell.length_a   1.000
_cell.length_b   1.000
_cell.length_c   1.000
_cell.angle_alpha   90.00
_cell.angle_beta   90.00
_cell.angle_gamma   90.00
#
_symmetry.space_group_name_H-M   'P 1'
#
loop_
_entity.id
_entity.type
_entity.pdbx_description
1 polymer ?
#
loop_
_entity_poly.entity_id
_entity_poly.type
_entity_poly.pdbx_seq_one_letter_code
_entity_poly.pdbx_strand_id
1 'polypeptide(L)'
;MNQSIDLEAAKAAFFASGGQIIVLEGFQYVPFRQRHHPEPTPKRVTPVKQERGGERKNRAKARTAQVEELAKTMTCGEVAKLLGETKTALWGVAARGGFRFFSPPKPATPAKAKAEPSQEDRDLADKIIALRDTGMSRWGVTLELGIGNCRFARIIAEFDIDFPLQRNRG
;
A
#
# COMPACT_ATOMS: atom_id res chain seq x y z
N MET A 1 72.56 -8.98 -22.99
CA MET A 1 72.82 -7.89 -22.04
C MET A 1 72.94 -8.51 -20.66
N ASN A 2 74.10 -8.42 -20.03
CA ASN A 2 74.36 -9.08 -18.75
C ASN A 2 73.83 -8.19 -17.63
N GLN A 3 72.60 -8.45 -17.20
CA GLN A 3 71.83 -7.63 -16.25
C GLN A 3 72.58 -7.34 -14.92
N SER A 4 73.55 -8.16 -14.55
CA SER A 4 74.39 -7.97 -13.36
C SER A 4 75.34 -6.77 -13.50
N ILE A 5 75.93 -6.56 -14.67
CA ILE A 5 76.92 -5.50 -14.93
C ILE A 5 76.23 -4.13 -14.94
N ASP A 6 75.05 -4.06 -15.57
CA ASP A 6 74.27 -2.81 -15.66
C ASP A 6 73.80 -2.34 -14.27
N LEU A 7 73.52 -3.28 -13.35
CA LEU A 7 73.11 -2.98 -11.98
C LEU A 7 74.27 -2.41 -11.16
N GLU A 8 75.47 -2.99 -11.29
CA GLU A 8 76.67 -2.51 -10.60
C GLU A 8 77.08 -1.12 -11.10
N ALA A 9 77.02 -0.89 -12.41
CA ALA A 9 77.27 0.42 -13.01
C ALA A 9 76.26 1.47 -12.51
N ALA A 10 74.97 1.13 -12.44
CA ALA A 10 73.93 2.02 -11.94
C ALA A 10 74.11 2.37 -10.45
N LYS A 11 74.50 1.40 -9.61
CA LYS A 11 74.83 1.64 -8.19
C LYS A 11 76.03 2.57 -8.05
N ALA A 12 77.11 2.31 -8.80
CA ALA A 12 78.31 3.13 -8.76
C ALA A 12 78.02 4.58 -9.18
N ALA A 13 77.22 4.79 -10.22
CA ALA A 13 76.81 6.12 -10.67
C ALA A 13 76.00 6.87 -9.60
N PHE A 14 75.08 6.20 -8.89
CA PHE A 14 74.27 6.80 -7.82
C PHE A 14 75.10 7.27 -6.63
N PHE A 15 76.10 6.49 -6.21
CA PHE A 15 77.03 6.91 -5.15
C PHE A 15 77.98 8.01 -5.63
N ALA A 16 78.46 7.95 -6.89
CA ALA A 16 79.33 8.98 -7.47
C ALA A 16 78.64 10.34 -7.60
N SER A 17 77.32 10.37 -7.83
CA SER A 17 76.53 11.60 -7.84
C SER A 17 76.22 12.14 -6.44
N GLY A 18 76.75 11.53 -5.37
CA GLY A 18 76.55 11.95 -3.98
C GLY A 18 75.31 11.36 -3.30
N GLY A 19 74.69 10.32 -3.89
CA GLY A 19 73.55 9.63 -3.29
C GLY A 19 73.98 8.87 -2.03
N GLN A 20 73.20 8.99 -0.95
CA GLN A 20 73.38 8.23 0.28
C GLN A 20 72.18 7.34 0.53
N ILE A 21 72.44 6.11 0.98
CA ILE A 21 71.38 5.20 1.41
C ILE A 21 71.02 5.55 2.85
N ILE A 22 69.76 5.91 3.07
CA ILE A 22 69.22 6.13 4.41
C ILE A 22 68.44 4.88 4.81
N VAL A 23 68.87 4.22 5.87
CA VAL A 23 68.12 3.13 6.48
C VAL A 23 67.20 3.75 7.53
N LEU A 24 65.89 3.76 7.24
CA LEU A 24 64.90 4.26 8.19
C LEU A 24 64.63 3.19 9.26
N GLU A 25 64.67 3.60 10.53
CA GLU A 25 64.26 2.73 11.64
C GLU A 25 62.77 2.37 11.50
N GLY A 26 62.44 1.11 11.77
CA GLY A 26 61.08 0.61 11.70
C GLY A 26 60.16 1.32 12.69
N PHE A 27 58.86 1.37 12.38
CA PHE A 27 57.90 2.00 13.29
C PHE A 27 57.72 1.18 14.57
N GLN A 28 57.70 1.84 15.73
CA GLN A 28 57.30 1.22 17.00
C GLN A 28 55.76 1.25 17.07
N TYR A 29 55.13 0.08 17.22
CA TYR A 29 53.68 0.02 17.39
C TYR A 29 53.23 0.67 18.70
N VAL A 30 52.26 1.59 18.60
CA VAL A 30 51.57 2.18 19.76
C VAL A 30 50.08 1.78 19.68
N PRO A 31 49.52 1.16 20.74
CA PRO A 31 48.10 0.80 20.76
C PRO A 31 47.17 2.00 20.53
N PHE A 32 46.07 1.77 19.81
CA PHE A 32 45.07 2.81 19.58
C PHE A 32 44.42 3.25 20.89
N ARG A 33 44.22 4.56 21.03
CA ARG A 33 43.46 5.13 22.17
C ARG A 33 42.03 4.60 22.16
N GLN A 34 41.52 4.24 23.33
CA GLN A 34 40.12 3.83 23.48
C GLN A 34 39.19 4.98 23.06
N ARG A 35 38.19 4.67 22.24
CA ARG A 35 37.18 5.65 21.81
C ARG A 35 36.18 5.87 22.94
N HIS A 36 36.09 7.09 23.45
CA HIS A 36 35.01 7.49 24.36
C HIS A 36 33.85 8.09 23.56
N HIS A 37 32.66 7.50 23.69
CA HIS A 37 31.44 8.14 23.24
C HIS A 37 31.04 9.24 24.25
N PRO A 38 30.50 10.39 23.79
CA PRO A 38 29.98 11.40 24.72
C PRO A 38 28.84 10.79 25.54
N GLU A 39 28.76 11.16 26.81
CA GLU A 39 27.66 10.70 27.67
C GLU A 39 26.30 11.13 27.09
N PRO A 40 25.28 10.27 27.13
CA PRO A 40 23.95 10.59 26.61
C PRO A 40 23.38 11.79 27.36
N THR A 41 22.94 12.80 26.61
CA THR A 41 22.32 13.99 27.21
C THR A 41 21.05 13.59 27.98
N PRO A 42 20.86 14.09 29.21
CA PRO A 42 19.68 13.74 30.00
C PRO A 42 18.42 14.22 29.27
N LYS A 43 17.45 13.32 29.09
CA LYS A 43 16.15 13.67 28.50
C LYS A 43 15.52 14.75 29.36
N ARG A 44 15.18 15.89 28.74
CA ARG A 44 14.46 16.98 29.39
C ARG A 44 13.18 16.42 29.98
N VAL A 45 13.02 16.50 31.31
CA VAL A 45 11.79 16.07 31.99
C VAL A 45 10.67 16.92 31.41
N THR A 46 9.72 16.28 30.73
CA THR A 46 8.52 16.97 30.26
C THR A 46 7.79 17.49 31.51
N PRO A 47 7.42 18.77 31.58
CA PRO A 47 6.68 19.27 32.72
C PRO A 47 5.42 18.42 32.87
N VAL A 48 5.22 17.86 34.06
CA VAL A 48 3.99 17.14 34.41
C VAL A 48 2.84 18.07 34.07
N LYS A 49 1.98 17.67 33.15
CA LYS A 49 0.79 18.44 32.75
C LYS A 49 -0.02 18.70 34.01
N GLN A 50 0.12 19.88 34.60
CA GLN A 50 -0.77 20.35 35.66
C GLN A 50 -2.19 20.25 35.14
N GLU A 51 -3.07 19.66 35.95
CA GLU A 51 -4.46 19.37 35.61
C GLU A 51 -5.31 20.64 35.47
N ARG A 52 -5.03 21.49 34.47
CA ARG A 52 -6.02 22.43 33.90
C ARG A 52 -7.09 21.68 33.09
N GLY A 53 -7.40 20.45 33.50
CA GLY A 53 -8.16 19.46 32.76
C GLY A 53 -9.65 19.52 33.08
N GLY A 54 -10.04 19.95 34.28
CA GLY A 54 -11.45 19.97 34.72
C GLY A 54 -12.34 20.82 33.81
N GLU A 55 -12.03 22.11 33.67
CA GLU A 55 -12.82 23.04 32.84
C GLU A 55 -12.84 22.64 31.36
N ARG A 56 -11.71 22.18 30.83
CA ARG A 56 -11.60 21.71 29.44
C ARG A 56 -12.44 20.45 29.22
N LYS A 57 -12.42 19.51 30.17
CA LYS A 57 -13.26 18.31 30.14
C LYS A 57 -14.74 18.69 30.25
N ASN A 58 -15.10 19.64 31.11
CA ASN A 58 -16.49 20.09 31.27
C ASN A 58 -17.01 20.77 30.01
N ARG A 59 -16.22 21.66 29.39
CA ARG A 59 -16.58 22.27 28.09
C ARG A 59 -16.70 21.23 26.98
N ALA A 60 -15.81 20.24 26.95
CA ALA A 60 -15.89 19.15 25.98
C ALA A 60 -17.16 18.31 26.18
N LYS A 61 -17.54 18.01 27.43
CA LYS A 61 -18.78 17.29 27.77
C LYS A 61 -20.05 18.09 27.42
N ALA A 62 -20.05 19.39 27.68
CA ALA A 62 -21.15 20.26 27.29
C ALA A 62 -21.32 20.30 25.76
N ARG A 63 -20.19 20.38 25.03
CA ARG A 63 -20.20 20.31 23.56
C ARG A 63 -20.69 18.96 23.05
N THR A 64 -20.27 17.84 23.65
CA THR A 64 -20.77 16.51 23.23
C THR A 64 -22.28 16.41 23.43
N ALA A 65 -22.80 16.89 24.56
CA ALA A 65 -24.24 16.87 24.82
C ALA A 65 -25.03 17.73 23.82
N GLN A 66 -24.52 18.93 23.49
CA GLN A 66 -25.15 19.79 22.48
C GLN A 66 -25.19 19.12 21.09
N VAL A 67 -24.08 18.52 20.68
CA VAL A 67 -24.00 17.83 19.37
C VAL A 67 -24.86 16.57 19.37
N GLU A 68 -24.98 15.87 20.49
CA GLU A 68 -25.82 14.68 20.64
C GLU A 68 -27.31 15.00 20.46
N GLU A 69 -27.81 16.09 21.04
CA GLU A 69 -29.20 16.51 20.82
C GLU A 69 -29.47 16.88 19.36
N LEU A 70 -28.53 17.59 18.71
CA LEU A 70 -28.64 17.92 17.29
C LEU A 70 -28.53 16.68 16.39
N ALA A 71 -27.73 15.70 16.79
CA ALA A 71 -27.51 14.47 16.03
C ALA A 71 -28.77 13.60 15.92
N LYS A 72 -29.71 13.70 16.86
CA LYS A 72 -31.00 12.99 16.81
C LYS A 72 -31.89 13.48 15.66
N THR A 73 -31.82 14.77 15.33
CA THR A 73 -32.73 15.42 14.38
C THR A 73 -32.08 15.75 13.05
N MET A 74 -30.77 16.03 13.02
CA MET A 74 -30.06 16.55 11.85
C MET A 74 -28.91 15.64 11.41
N THR A 75 -28.59 15.71 10.12
CA THR A 75 -27.42 15.03 9.55
C THR A 75 -26.12 15.71 9.95
N CYS A 76 -25.00 14.98 9.96
CA CYS A 76 -23.67 15.52 10.28
C CYS A 76 -23.32 16.76 9.42
N GLY A 77 -23.76 16.79 8.16
CA GLY A 77 -23.51 17.93 7.27
C GLY A 77 -24.31 19.18 7.62
N GLU A 78 -25.53 19.02 8.14
CA GLU A 78 -26.36 20.12 8.60
C GLU A 78 -25.83 20.68 9.92
N VAL A 79 -25.45 19.80 10.86
CA VAL A 79 -24.83 20.20 12.12
C VAL A 79 -23.51 20.94 11.88
N ALA A 80 -22.70 20.49 10.91
CA ALA A 80 -21.47 21.15 10.50
C ALA A 80 -21.71 22.59 10.03
N LYS A 81 -22.75 22.82 9.23
CA LYS A 81 -23.10 24.17 8.74
C LYS A 81 -23.63 25.05 9.87
N LEU A 82 -24.44 24.50 10.78
CA LEU A 82 -25.03 25.24 11.89
C LEU A 82 -23.96 25.70 12.89
N LEU A 83 -23.05 24.80 13.28
CA LEU A 83 -22.01 25.08 14.27
C LEU A 83 -20.75 25.73 13.65
N GLY A 84 -20.64 25.79 12.33
CA GLY A 84 -19.44 26.28 11.64
C GLY A 84 -18.23 25.34 11.81
N GLU A 85 -18.47 24.05 12.06
CA GLU A 85 -17.43 23.06 12.31
C GLU A 85 -17.20 22.14 11.12
N THR A 86 -16.01 21.55 11.04
CA THR A 86 -15.73 20.53 10.02
C THR A 86 -16.43 19.22 10.35
N LYS A 87 -16.89 18.50 9.32
CA LYS A 87 -17.49 17.16 9.49
C LYS A 87 -16.55 16.20 10.24
N THR A 88 -15.24 16.29 9.99
CA THR A 88 -14.23 15.46 10.66
C THR A 88 -14.17 15.71 12.16
N ALA A 89 -14.27 16.96 12.61
CA ALA A 89 -14.33 17.30 14.03
C ALA A 89 -15.58 16.71 14.69
N LEU A 90 -16.74 16.80 14.02
CA LEU A 90 -18.00 16.24 14.50
C LEU A 90 -17.99 14.71 14.58
N TRP A 91 -17.40 14.02 13.60
CA TRP A 91 -17.19 12.57 13.69
C TRP A 91 -16.31 12.18 14.89
N GLY A 92 -15.28 12.98 15.18
CA GLY A 92 -14.46 12.78 16.38
C GLY A 92 -15.22 13.02 17.69
N VAL A 93 -16.17 13.97 17.72
CA VAL A 93 -17.06 14.22 18.86
C VAL A 93 -18.05 13.05 19.03
N ALA A 94 -18.67 12.61 17.94
CA ALA A 94 -19.60 11.48 17.93
C ALA A 94 -18.92 10.18 18.39
N ALA A 95 -17.70 9.91 17.93
CA ALA A 95 -16.92 8.74 18.37
C ALA A 95 -16.58 8.79 19.87
N ARG A 96 -16.29 9.99 20.41
CA ARG A 96 -16.04 10.19 21.85
C ARG A 96 -17.31 10.13 22.70
N GLY A 97 -18.43 10.58 22.15
CA GLY A 97 -19.74 10.62 22.81
C GLY A 97 -20.57 9.35 22.64
N GLY A 98 -20.20 8.44 21.73
CA GLY A 98 -20.89 7.17 21.50
C GLY A 98 -22.22 7.28 20.74
N PHE A 99 -22.49 8.40 20.07
CA PHE A 99 -23.73 8.60 19.32
C PHE A 99 -23.48 8.64 17.79
N ARG A 100 -24.56 8.58 17.02
CA ARG A 100 -24.53 8.69 15.55
C ARG A 100 -25.48 9.81 15.10
N PHE A 101 -25.13 10.49 14.02
CA PHE A 101 -26.00 11.48 13.39
C PHE A 101 -27.16 10.81 12.67
N PHE A 102 -28.26 11.54 12.53
CA PHE A 102 -29.38 11.14 11.70
C PHE A 102 -28.90 10.85 10.28
N SER A 103 -29.30 9.68 9.78
CA SER A 103 -29.03 9.25 8.42
C SER A 103 -30.36 9.10 7.70
N PRO A 104 -30.68 9.96 6.71
CA PRO A 104 -31.89 9.79 5.94
C PRO A 104 -31.85 8.43 5.22
N PRO A 105 -33.01 7.81 4.96
CA PRO A 105 -33.07 6.58 4.18
C PRO A 105 -32.42 6.85 2.81
N LYS A 106 -31.47 5.99 2.43
CA LYS A 106 -30.83 6.10 1.12
C LYS A 106 -31.91 5.89 0.05
N PRO A 107 -31.95 6.70 -1.02
CA PRO A 107 -32.83 6.41 -2.13
C PRO A 107 -32.49 5.00 -2.64
N ALA A 108 -33.52 4.22 -2.97
CA ALA A 108 -33.33 2.93 -3.60
C ALA A 108 -32.45 3.13 -4.83
N THR A 109 -31.30 2.44 -4.88
CA THR A 109 -30.48 2.46 -6.08
C THR A 109 -31.35 1.95 -7.22
N PRO A 110 -31.46 2.69 -8.34
CA PRO A 110 -32.21 2.18 -9.48
C PRO A 110 -31.63 0.82 -9.83
N ALA A 111 -32.50 -0.19 -9.92
CA ALA A 111 -32.08 -1.51 -10.34
C ALA A 111 -31.32 -1.34 -11.66
N LYS A 112 -30.08 -1.84 -11.74
CA LYS A 112 -29.35 -1.83 -13.01
C LYS A 112 -30.22 -2.57 -14.01
N ALA A 113 -30.73 -1.86 -15.01
CA ALA A 113 -31.49 -2.46 -16.09
C ALA A 113 -30.60 -3.57 -16.66
N LYS A 114 -31.12 -4.81 -16.72
CA LYS A 114 -30.47 -5.87 -17.47
C LYS A 114 -30.48 -5.39 -18.92
N ALA A 115 -29.30 -5.11 -19.48
CA ALA A 115 -29.21 -4.79 -20.89
C ALA A 115 -29.72 -6.02 -21.66
N GLU A 116 -30.62 -5.81 -22.61
CA GLU A 116 -31.04 -6.87 -23.54
C GLU A 116 -29.80 -7.48 -24.22
N PRO A 117 -29.79 -8.80 -24.47
CA PRO A 117 -28.67 -9.46 -25.12
C PRO A 117 -28.40 -8.80 -26.48
N SER A 118 -27.16 -8.39 -26.70
CA SER A 118 -26.74 -7.81 -27.97
C SER A 118 -26.88 -8.84 -29.09
N GLN A 119 -27.05 -8.40 -30.33
CA GLN A 119 -27.04 -9.29 -31.50
C GLN A 119 -25.76 -10.14 -31.54
N GLU A 120 -24.63 -9.56 -31.12
CA GLU A 120 -23.37 -10.30 -30.98
C GLU A 120 -23.47 -11.48 -30.01
N ASP A 121 -24.20 -11.33 -28.90
CA ASP A 121 -24.33 -12.39 -27.91
C ASP A 121 -25.23 -13.53 -28.43
N ARG A 122 -26.19 -13.22 -29.32
CA ARG A 122 -27.00 -14.22 -30.03
C ARG A 122 -26.18 -15.03 -31.03
N ASP A 123 -25.43 -14.34 -31.89
CA ASP A 123 -24.56 -14.99 -32.88
C ASP A 123 -23.50 -15.88 -32.19
N LEU A 124 -23.10 -15.48 -30.98
CA LEU A 124 -22.14 -16.21 -30.18
C LEU A 124 -22.77 -17.40 -29.46
N ALA A 125 -24.02 -17.30 -29.01
CA ALA A 125 -24.81 -18.42 -28.52
C ALA A 125 -24.97 -19.51 -29.60
N ASP A 126 -25.28 -19.12 -30.84
CA ASP A 126 -25.40 -20.05 -31.96
C ASP A 126 -24.09 -20.81 -32.24
N LYS A 127 -22.95 -20.11 -32.18
CA LYS A 127 -21.62 -20.74 -32.29
C LYS A 127 -21.32 -21.68 -31.13
N ILE A 128 -21.68 -21.30 -29.90
CA ILE A 128 -21.51 -22.15 -28.72
C ILE A 128 -22.33 -23.44 -28.87
N ILE A 129 -23.57 -23.35 -29.35
CA ILE A 129 -24.44 -24.50 -29.61
C ILE A 129 -23.83 -25.41 -30.68
N ALA A 130 -23.37 -24.85 -31.80
CA ALA A 130 -22.72 -25.62 -32.85
C ALA A 130 -21.48 -26.38 -32.36
N LEU A 131 -20.62 -25.74 -31.55
CA LEU A 131 -19.43 -26.37 -30.98
C LEU A 131 -19.75 -27.36 -29.85
N ARG A 132 -20.85 -27.15 -29.12
CA ARG A 132 -21.36 -28.14 -28.17
C ARG A 132 -21.79 -29.40 -28.89
N ASP A 133 -22.53 -29.27 -29.99
CA ASP A 133 -23.08 -30.40 -30.73
C ASP A 133 -21.99 -31.24 -31.43
N THR A 134 -20.83 -30.65 -31.73
CA THR A 134 -19.63 -31.39 -32.15
C THR A 134 -18.93 -32.15 -31.00
N GLY A 135 -19.40 -32.00 -29.77
CA GLY A 135 -18.90 -32.70 -28.58
C GLY A 135 -17.78 -31.96 -27.84
N MET A 136 -17.54 -30.68 -28.12
CA MET A 136 -16.51 -29.93 -27.39
C MET A 136 -16.91 -29.64 -25.95
N SER A 137 -15.92 -29.68 -25.05
CA SER A 137 -16.09 -29.30 -23.65
C SER A 137 -16.23 -27.78 -23.52
N ARG A 138 -16.83 -27.31 -22.41
CA ARG A 138 -16.95 -25.87 -22.10
C ARG A 138 -15.62 -25.12 -22.24
N TRP A 139 -14.53 -25.73 -21.75
CA TRP A 139 -13.20 -25.14 -21.85
C TRP A 139 -12.69 -25.11 -23.29
N GLY A 140 -12.90 -26.19 -24.07
CA GLY A 140 -12.58 -26.22 -25.49
C GLY A 140 -13.31 -25.13 -26.28
N VAL A 141 -14.60 -24.93 -26.02
CA VAL A 141 -15.40 -23.87 -26.65
C VAL A 141 -14.87 -22.47 -26.32
N THR A 142 -14.50 -22.21 -25.06
CA THR A 142 -13.91 -20.91 -24.69
C THR A 142 -12.56 -20.65 -25.36
N LEU A 143 -11.77 -21.70 -25.58
CA LEU A 143 -10.47 -21.61 -26.22
C LEU A 143 -10.61 -21.39 -27.73
N GLU A 144 -11.52 -22.12 -28.37
CA GLU A 144 -11.82 -22.00 -29.81
C GLU A 144 -12.40 -20.64 -30.17
N LEU A 145 -13.33 -20.13 -29.37
CA LEU A 145 -13.97 -18.83 -29.62
C LEU A 145 -13.13 -17.65 -29.09
N GLY A 146 -12.08 -17.88 -28.31
CA GLY A 146 -11.24 -16.84 -27.72
C GLY A 146 -11.96 -15.96 -26.69
N ILE A 147 -12.93 -16.52 -25.95
CA ILE A 147 -13.82 -15.76 -25.06
C ILE A 147 -13.47 -16.02 -23.59
N GLY A 148 -13.46 -14.95 -22.80
CA GLY A 148 -13.30 -15.05 -21.35
C GLY A 148 -14.45 -15.80 -20.66
N ASN A 149 -14.12 -16.60 -19.65
CA ASN A 149 -15.08 -17.45 -18.92
C ASN A 149 -16.30 -16.68 -18.37
N CYS A 150 -16.14 -15.42 -17.94
CA CYS A 150 -17.26 -14.60 -17.46
C CYS A 150 -18.27 -14.28 -18.56
N ARG A 151 -17.81 -13.93 -19.77
CA ARG A 151 -18.70 -13.65 -20.91
C ARG A 151 -19.39 -14.94 -21.37
N PHE A 152 -18.66 -16.05 -21.41
CA PHE A 152 -19.19 -17.36 -21.74
C PHE A 152 -20.26 -17.84 -20.75
N ALA A 153 -20.00 -17.76 -19.44
CA ALA A 153 -20.95 -18.13 -18.41
C ALA A 153 -22.22 -17.25 -18.43
N ARG A 154 -22.07 -15.95 -18.71
CA ARG A 154 -23.21 -15.04 -18.89
C ARG A 154 -24.10 -15.50 -20.05
N ILE A 155 -23.51 -15.78 -21.21
CA ILE A 155 -24.26 -16.18 -22.41
C ILE A 155 -24.93 -17.54 -22.19
N ILE A 156 -24.25 -18.51 -21.56
CA ILE A 156 -24.87 -19.78 -21.18
C ILE A 156 -26.11 -19.58 -20.32
N ALA A 157 -26.04 -18.71 -19.32
CA ALA A 157 -27.16 -18.46 -18.41
C ALA A 157 -28.30 -17.66 -19.07
N GLU A 158 -27.97 -16.78 -20.03
CA GLU A 158 -28.92 -15.93 -20.73
C GLU A 158 -29.69 -16.69 -21.83
N PHE A 159 -29.03 -17.64 -22.50
CA PHE A 159 -29.61 -18.47 -23.56
C PHE A 159 -29.94 -19.90 -23.12
N ASP A 160 -29.82 -20.20 -21.81
CA ASP A 160 -30.11 -21.50 -21.19
C ASP A 160 -29.43 -22.70 -21.90
N ILE A 161 -28.15 -22.55 -22.25
CA ILE A 161 -27.39 -23.56 -22.98
C ILE A 161 -26.80 -24.58 -22.02
N ASP A 162 -27.40 -25.77 -21.96
CA ASP A 162 -26.84 -26.88 -21.19
C ASP A 162 -25.69 -27.59 -21.94
N PHE A 163 -24.65 -27.98 -21.18
CA PHE A 163 -23.50 -28.73 -21.66
C PHE A 163 -23.47 -30.11 -20.99
N PRO A 164 -23.23 -31.20 -21.75
CA PRO A 164 -23.21 -32.53 -21.15
C PRO A 164 -22.11 -32.62 -20.08
N LEU A 165 -22.50 -33.14 -18.90
CA LEU A 165 -21.62 -33.28 -17.75
C LEU A 165 -20.40 -34.12 -18.15
N GLN A 166 -19.24 -33.47 -18.26
CA GLN A 166 -17.99 -34.16 -18.58
C GLN A 166 -17.65 -35.05 -17.39
N ARG A 167 -17.86 -36.36 -17.53
CA ARG A 167 -17.44 -37.32 -16.52
C ARG A 167 -15.92 -37.34 -16.54
N ASN A 168 -15.30 -36.72 -15.53
CA ASN A 168 -13.85 -36.76 -15.31
C ASN A 168 -13.40 -38.22 -15.41
N ARG A 169 -12.85 -38.61 -16.55
CA ARG A 169 -12.00 -39.80 -16.64
C ARG A 169 -10.65 -39.32 -16.14
N GLY A 170 -10.37 -39.70 -14.89
CA GLY A 170 -9.15 -39.33 -14.17
C GLY A 170 -7.88 -39.77 -14.88
#